data_AF-A0A7V9Q409-F1
#
_entry.id   AF-A0A7V9Q409-F1
#
_cell.length_a   1.000
_cell.length_b   1.000
_cell.length_c   1.000
_cell.angle_alpha   90.00
_cell.angle_beta   90.00
_cell.angle_gamma   90.00
#
_symmetry.space_group_name_H-M   'P 1'
#
loop_
_entity.id
_entity.type
_entity.pdbx_description
1 polymer ?
#
loop_
_entity_poly.entity_id
_entity_poly.type
_entity_poly.pdbx_seq_one_letter_code
_entity_poly.pdbx_strand_id
1 'polypeptide(L)'
;MQRPHADPLISDLRAVVARDQVLSAPDELLVYECDGLPQHKFPPRAVIFPRSTEEVSEVIRVLSRAGVPFAPRGAGTGLSGGALALERGVIIELARMRRLLKVDVENRLAVVETGMVNAQLSRAVLPFGLYYVP
;
A
#
# COMPACT_ATOMS: atom_id res chain seq x y z
N MET A 1 27.44 -11.63 -18.79
CA MET A 1 26.20 -11.19 -18.12
C MET A 1 26.10 -11.88 -16.77
N GLN A 2 26.33 -11.17 -15.67
CA GLN A 2 26.16 -11.72 -14.33
C GLN A 2 24.67 -12.01 -14.10
N ARG A 3 24.33 -13.23 -13.66
CA ARG A 3 22.96 -13.54 -13.21
C ARG A 3 22.63 -12.57 -12.07
N PRO A 4 21.47 -11.90 -12.06
CA PRO A 4 21.10 -11.07 -10.94
C PRO A 4 21.07 -11.95 -9.70
N HIS A 5 21.89 -11.62 -8.69
CA HIS A 5 21.78 -12.26 -7.39
C HIS A 5 20.38 -12.00 -6.84
N ALA A 6 19.74 -13.05 -6.33
CA ALA A 6 18.44 -12.92 -5.70
C ALA A 6 18.57 -11.95 -4.52
N ASP A 7 17.78 -10.87 -4.54
CA ASP A 7 17.76 -9.92 -3.45
C ASP A 7 17.20 -10.61 -2.20
N PRO A 8 17.99 -10.73 -1.10
CA PRO A 8 17.55 -11.42 0.10
C PRO A 8 16.30 -10.78 0.71
N LEU A 9 16.16 -9.46 0.62
CA LEU A 9 14.98 -8.75 1.11
C LEU A 9 13.71 -9.22 0.40
N ILE A 10 13.77 -9.39 -0.92
CA ILE A 10 12.63 -9.86 -1.71
C ILE A 10 12.26 -11.29 -1.33
N SER A 11 13.25 -12.11 -0.98
CA SER A 11 13.01 -13.47 -0.51
C SER A 11 12.33 -13.47 0.85
N ASP A 12 12.79 -12.64 1.79
CA ASP A 12 12.20 -12.48 3.12
C ASP A 12 10.76 -11.94 3.05
N LEU A 13 10.50 -10.97 2.16
CA LEU A 13 9.15 -10.44 1.95
C LEU A 13 8.22 -11.50 1.36
N ARG A 14 8.69 -12.31 0.40
CA ARG A 14 7.92 -13.43 -0.18
C ARG A 14 7.70 -14.60 0.79
N ALA A 15 8.39 -14.62 1.93
CA ALA A 15 8.15 -15.61 2.98
C ALA A 15 6.99 -15.22 3.90
N VAL A 16 6.63 -13.93 3.96
CA VAL A 16 5.55 -13.41 4.83
C VAL A 16 4.27 -13.05 4.09
N VAL A 17 4.33 -12.83 2.77
CA VAL A 17 3.16 -12.61 1.90
C VAL A 17 3.24 -13.49 0.67
N ALA A 18 2.10 -13.71 0.00
CA ALA A 18 2.07 -14.51 -1.23
C ALA A 18 2.89 -13.85 -2.34
N ARG A 19 3.38 -14.67 -3.28
CA ARG A 19 4.30 -14.23 -4.34
C ARG A 19 3.71 -13.12 -5.22
N ASP A 20 2.41 -13.16 -5.49
CA ASP A 20 1.68 -12.16 -6.29
C ASP A 20 1.43 -10.84 -5.55
N GLN A 21 1.84 -10.76 -4.29
CA GLN A 21 1.80 -9.54 -3.46
C GLN A 21 3.13 -8.79 -3.46
N VAL A 22 4.15 -9.23 -4.20
CA VAL A 22 5.49 -8.60 -4.23
C VAL A 22 5.90 -8.28 -5.67
N LEU A 23 5.93 -7.00 -6.02
CA LEU A 23 6.54 -6.53 -7.26
C LEU A 23 7.99 -6.12 -6.99
N SER A 24 8.88 -6.53 -7.88
CA SER A 24 10.31 -6.24 -7.78
C SER A 24 11.02 -6.14 -9.13
N ALA A 25 10.32 -6.36 -10.25
CA ALA A 25 10.91 -6.22 -11.58
C ALA A 25 10.98 -4.73 -11.96
N PRO A 26 12.10 -4.22 -12.52
CA PRO A 26 12.27 -2.79 -12.76
C PRO A 26 11.15 -2.12 -13.56
N ASP A 27 10.60 -2.81 -14.56
CA ASP A 27 9.50 -2.37 -15.40
C ASP A 27 8.16 -2.27 -14.64
N GLU A 28 7.91 -3.20 -13.71
CA GLU A 28 6.73 -3.15 -12.82
C GLU A 28 6.81 -1.99 -11.81
N LEU A 29 8.03 -1.62 -11.41
CA LEU A 29 8.25 -0.59 -10.39
C LEU A 29 8.13 0.83 -10.95
N LEU A 30 8.25 1.03 -12.27
CA LEU A 30 8.15 2.34 -12.91
C LEU A 30 6.84 3.07 -12.58
N VAL A 31 5.72 2.36 -12.52
CA VAL A 31 4.40 2.97 -12.22
C VAL A 31 4.27 3.47 -10.78
N TYR A 32 5.24 3.14 -9.92
CA TYR A 32 5.29 3.55 -8.53
C TYR A 32 6.43 4.53 -8.21
N GLU A 33 7.18 4.99 -9.22
CA GLU A 33 8.31 5.90 -9.01
C GLU A 33 7.88 7.30 -8.53
N CYS A 34 6.64 7.70 -8.81
CA CYS A 34 6.07 8.96 -8.32
C CYS A 34 4.65 8.78 -7.77
N ASP A 35 4.20 9.77 -7.00
CA ASP A 35 2.78 9.99 -6.71
C ASP A 35 2.22 11.05 -7.68
N GLY A 36 1.19 11.80 -7.29
CA GLY A 36 0.63 12.88 -8.09
C GLY A 36 1.58 14.06 -8.32
N LEU A 37 2.80 14.04 -7.75
CA LEU A 37 3.86 15.01 -8.01
C LEU A 37 4.91 14.44 -8.99
N PRO A 38 4.66 14.44 -10.31
CA PRO A 38 5.45 13.68 -11.29
C PRO A 38 6.91 14.12 -11.46
N GLN A 39 7.26 15.29 -10.92
CA GLN A 39 8.60 15.86 -11.05
C GLN A 39 9.60 15.22 -10.06
N HIS A 40 9.09 14.47 -9.08
CA HIS A 40 9.88 13.77 -8.08
C HIS A 40 9.73 12.26 -8.30
N LYS A 41 10.79 11.64 -8.83
CA LYS A 41 10.80 10.21 -9.20
C LYS A 41 11.83 9.46 -8.36
N PHE A 42 11.34 8.51 -7.59
CA PHE A 42 12.10 7.64 -6.69
C PHE A 42 11.60 6.20 -6.88
N PRO A 43 12.16 5.46 -7.84
CA PRO A 43 11.82 4.06 -8.05
C PRO A 43 12.05 3.26 -6.74
N PRO A 44 11.02 2.57 -6.22
CA PRO A 44 11.17 1.77 -5.00
C PRO A 44 12.07 0.56 -5.26
N ARG A 45 12.52 -0.10 -4.19
CA ARG A 45 13.16 -1.41 -4.28
C ARG A 45 12.15 -2.55 -4.48
N ALA A 46 10.95 -2.39 -3.92
CA ALA A 46 9.84 -3.31 -4.06
C ALA A 46 8.51 -2.60 -3.78
N VAL A 47 7.41 -3.19 -4.26
CA VAL A 47 6.05 -2.81 -3.86
C VAL A 47 5.35 -4.03 -3.29
N ILE A 48 4.77 -3.87 -2.10
CA ILE A 48 4.05 -4.94 -1.39
C ILE A 48 2.57 -4.62 -1.34
N PHE A 49 1.74 -5.62 -1.63
CA PHE A 49 0.28 -5.52 -1.67
C PHE A 49 -0.35 -6.40 -0.59
N PRO A 50 -0.24 -6.04 0.69
CA PRO A 50 -0.85 -6.81 1.77
C PRO A 50 -2.38 -6.86 1.62
N ARG A 51 -2.96 -7.92 2.18
CA ARG A 51 -4.41 -8.22 2.18
C ARG A 51 -5.02 -8.13 3.57
N SER A 52 -4.20 -8.00 4.60
CA SER A 52 -4.66 -7.89 5.99
C SER A 52 -3.71 -7.07 6.85
N THR A 53 -4.20 -6.66 8.03
CA THR A 53 -3.41 -5.96 9.05
C THR A 53 -2.23 -6.82 9.54
N GLU A 54 -2.43 -8.13 9.63
CA GLU A 54 -1.40 -9.09 10.04
C GLU A 54 -0.26 -9.12 9.03
N GLU A 55 -0.56 -9.21 7.73
CA GLU A 55 0.44 -9.14 6.67
C GLU A 55 1.20 -7.81 6.68
N VAL A 56 0.51 -6.67 6.87
CA VAL A 56 1.17 -5.36 7.05
C VAL A 56 2.17 -5.41 8.20
N SER A 57 1.76 -5.98 9.35
CA SER A 57 2.62 -6.10 10.53
C SER A 57 3.85 -6.98 10.28
N GLU A 58 3.70 -8.12 9.61
CA GLU A 58 4.82 -9.00 9.24
C GLU A 58 5.80 -8.30 8.30
N VAL A 59 5.29 -7.61 7.27
CA VAL A 59 6.09 -6.85 6.29
C VAL A 59 6.89 -5.76 7.00
N ILE A 60 6.26 -4.96 7.86
CA ILE A 60 6.94 -3.91 8.62
C ILE A 60 8.04 -4.51 9.52
N ARG A 61 7.79 -5.68 10.12
CA ARG A 61 8.80 -6.37 10.93
C ARG A 61 10.00 -6.86 10.10
N VAL A 62 9.78 -7.35 8.87
CA VAL A 62 10.87 -7.67 7.94
C VAL A 62 11.69 -6.43 7.60
N LEU A 63 11.01 -5.34 7.20
CA LEU A 63 11.66 -4.08 6.80
C LEU A 63 12.45 -3.46 7.95
N SER A 64 11.88 -3.47 9.16
CA SER A 64 12.52 -2.98 10.38
C SER A 64 13.79 -3.77 10.71
N ARG A 65 13.75 -5.11 10.68
CA ARG A 65 14.94 -5.94 10.89
C ARG A 65 16.03 -5.71 9.84
N ALA A 66 15.64 -5.43 8.60
CA ALA A 66 16.55 -5.17 7.50
C ALA A 66 17.07 -3.71 7.47
N GLY A 67 16.55 -2.81 8.31
CA GLY A 67 16.88 -1.39 8.28
C GLY A 67 16.44 -0.68 6.99
N VAL A 68 15.39 -1.17 6.32
CA VAL A 68 14.91 -0.63 5.05
C VAL A 68 13.71 0.28 5.30
N PRO A 69 13.75 1.56 4.85
CA PRO A 69 12.63 2.48 5.01
C PRO A 69 11.45 2.08 4.12
N PHE A 70 10.26 2.58 4.46
CA PHE A 70 9.06 2.33 3.67
C PHE A 70 8.17 3.55 3.56
N ALA A 71 7.36 3.58 2.51
CA ALA A 71 6.31 4.57 2.30
C ALA A 71 4.94 3.86 2.18
N PRO A 72 3.94 4.21 3.00
CA PRO A 72 2.58 3.75 2.79
C PRO A 72 1.98 4.47 1.58
N ARG A 73 1.22 3.75 0.75
CA ARG A 73 0.58 4.29 -0.45
C ARG A 73 -0.85 3.76 -0.58
N GLY A 74 -1.81 4.68 -0.71
CA GLY A 74 -3.16 4.37 -1.20
C GLY A 74 -3.23 4.50 -2.72
N ALA A 75 -4.15 5.31 -3.24
CA ALA A 75 -4.26 5.55 -4.69
C ALA A 75 -3.03 6.25 -5.33
N GLY A 76 -2.13 6.84 -4.52
CA GLY A 76 -0.94 7.53 -5.02
C GLY A 76 -1.23 8.90 -5.66
N THR A 77 -2.35 9.53 -5.33
CA THR A 77 -2.78 10.82 -5.91
C THR A 77 -2.31 12.05 -5.13
N GLY A 78 -1.48 11.86 -4.10
CA GLY A 78 -0.93 12.97 -3.30
C GLY A 78 -0.01 13.87 -4.13
N LEU A 79 0.01 15.17 -3.83
CA LEU A 79 0.77 16.18 -4.57
C LEU A 79 2.01 16.69 -3.81
N SER A 80 2.39 16.00 -2.74
CA SER A 80 3.45 16.43 -1.80
C SER A 80 4.65 15.48 -1.75
N GLY A 81 4.63 14.36 -2.47
CA GLY A 81 5.68 13.34 -2.40
C GLY A 81 5.54 12.38 -1.21
N GLY A 82 4.40 12.39 -0.50
CA GLY A 82 4.20 11.59 0.72
C GLY A 82 4.17 10.07 0.49
N ALA A 83 4.01 9.62 -0.76
CA ALA A 83 4.01 8.19 -1.12
C ALA A 83 5.27 7.77 -1.90
N LEU A 84 6.34 8.56 -1.85
CA LEU A 84 7.63 8.27 -2.49
C LEU A 84 8.49 7.36 -1.61
N ALA A 85 9.07 6.32 -2.21
CA ALA A 85 10.04 5.46 -1.53
C ALA A 85 11.45 6.04 -1.58
N LEU A 86 11.73 6.96 -0.65
CA LEU A 86 13.07 7.54 -0.49
C LEU A 86 14.11 6.45 -0.13
N GLU A 87 15.38 6.73 -0.42
CA GLU A 87 16.51 5.87 -0.06
C GLU A 87 16.40 4.41 -0.57
N ARG A 88 15.75 4.23 -1.74
CA ARG A 88 15.42 2.91 -2.30
C ARG A 88 14.62 2.04 -1.30
N GLY A 89 13.71 2.67 -0.58
CA GLY A 89 12.77 2.01 0.32
C GLY A 89 11.75 1.14 -0.40
N VAL A 90 10.82 0.59 0.38
CA VAL A 90 9.72 -0.25 -0.09
C VAL A 90 8.40 0.51 -0.03
N ILE A 91 7.55 0.37 -1.04
CA ILE A 91 6.18 0.87 -0.97
C ILE A 91 5.27 -0.21 -0.38
N ILE A 92 4.44 0.16 0.58
CA ILE A 92 3.34 -0.67 1.07
C ILE A 92 2.05 -0.13 0.45
N GLU A 93 1.55 -0.81 -0.58
CA GLU A 93 0.38 -0.43 -1.35
C GLU A 93 -0.89 -1.03 -0.74
N LEU A 94 -1.79 -0.15 -0.31
CA LEU A 94 -2.93 -0.49 0.54
C LEU A 94 -4.28 -0.39 -0.19
N ALA A 95 -4.32 0.07 -1.45
CA ALA A 95 -5.57 0.24 -2.20
C ALA A 95 -6.35 -1.06 -2.42
N ARG A 96 -5.70 -2.23 -2.26
CA ARG A 96 -6.38 -3.54 -2.29
C ARG A 96 -7.13 -3.88 -1.01
N MET A 97 -6.79 -3.26 0.13
CA MET A 97 -7.49 -3.42 1.41
C MET A 97 -8.69 -2.47 1.48
N ARG A 98 -9.85 -2.91 0.97
CA ARG A 98 -11.02 -2.05 0.70
C ARG A 98 -12.33 -2.57 1.31
N ARG A 99 -12.26 -3.41 2.34
CA ARG A 99 -13.44 -3.96 3.02
C ARG A 99 -14.07 -2.92 3.95
N LEU A 100 -15.39 -2.90 3.94
CA LEU A 100 -16.19 -2.28 5.00
C LEU A 100 -16.34 -3.30 6.13
N LEU A 101 -15.77 -2.99 7.30
CA LEU A 101 -15.68 -3.93 8.42
C LEU A 101 -16.87 -3.79 9.39
N LYS A 102 -17.34 -2.56 9.63
CA LYS A 102 -18.49 -2.28 10.49
C LYS A 102 -19.20 -1.01 10.02
N VAL A 103 -20.53 -0.98 10.09
CA VAL A 103 -21.33 0.25 10.05
C VAL A 103 -22.18 0.30 11.31
N ASP A 104 -22.09 1.42 12.01
CA ASP A 104 -22.85 1.74 13.20
C ASP A 104 -23.69 2.98 12.88
N VAL A 105 -24.91 2.75 12.39
CA VAL A 105 -25.77 3.79 11.81
C VAL A 105 -26.19 4.81 12.87
N GLU A 106 -26.55 4.33 14.07
CA GLU A 106 -26.98 5.16 15.19
C GLU A 106 -25.86 6.13 15.60
N ASN A 107 -24.64 5.62 15.70
CA ASN A 107 -23.48 6.43 16.08
C ASN A 107 -22.80 7.14 14.90
N ARG A 108 -23.32 6.98 13.68
CA ARG A 108 -22.72 7.51 12.43
C ARG A 108 -21.23 7.17 12.28
N LEU A 109 -20.88 5.92 12.61
CA LEU A 109 -19.50 5.43 12.58
C LEU A 109 -19.36 4.29 11.59
N ALA A 110 -18.27 4.28 10.82
CA ALA A 110 -17.89 3.15 9.99
C ALA A 110 -16.44 2.76 10.29
N VAL A 111 -16.19 1.45 10.35
CA VAL A 111 -14.83 0.89 10.39
C VAL A 111 -14.55 0.30 9.02
N VAL A 112 -13.50 0.79 8.36
CA VAL A 112 -13.13 0.41 7.01
C VAL A 112 -11.65 0.07 6.95
N GLU A 113 -11.27 -0.76 5.98
CA GLU A 113 -9.87 -0.86 5.59
C GLU A 113 -9.41 0.41 4.87
N THR A 114 -8.13 0.75 5.05
CA THR A 114 -7.54 2.03 4.64
C THR A 114 -7.53 2.29 3.13
N GLY A 115 -7.66 1.27 2.29
CA GLY A 115 -7.74 1.40 0.84
C GLY A 115 -9.16 1.66 0.33
N MET A 116 -10.16 1.72 1.21
CA MET A 116 -11.54 1.98 0.80
C MET A 116 -11.70 3.39 0.25
N VAL A 117 -12.22 3.49 -0.98
CA VAL A 117 -12.44 4.78 -1.64
C VAL A 117 -13.67 5.47 -1.05
N ASN A 118 -13.60 6.78 -0.81
CA ASN A 118 -14.71 7.57 -0.24
C ASN A 118 -16.05 7.38 -0.98
N ALA A 119 -16.02 7.29 -2.31
CA ALA A 119 -17.21 7.02 -3.12
C ALA A 119 -17.80 5.62 -2.88
N GLN A 120 -16.96 4.61 -2.61
CA GLN A 120 -17.43 3.27 -2.23
C GLN A 120 -18.09 3.29 -0.85
N LEU A 121 -17.50 4.01 0.11
CA LEU A 121 -18.10 4.16 1.44
C LEU A 121 -19.45 4.85 1.35
N SER A 122 -19.53 5.98 0.63
CA SER A 122 -20.78 6.71 0.40
C SER A 122 -21.86 5.82 -0.22
N ARG A 123 -21.52 5.01 -1.22
CA ARG A 123 -22.45 4.06 -1.83
C ARG A 123 -22.92 2.98 -0.85
N ALA A 124 -22.02 2.49 0.01
CA ALA A 124 -22.35 1.45 0.98
C ALA A 124 -23.29 1.94 2.10
N VAL A 125 -23.19 3.21 2.49
CA VAL A 125 -24.02 3.79 3.57
C VAL A 125 -25.28 4.50 3.08
N LEU A 126 -25.42 4.70 1.77
CA LEU A 126 -26.59 5.32 1.15
C LEU A 126 -27.94 4.67 1.54
N PRO A 127 -28.08 3.33 1.65
CA PRO A 127 -29.33 2.71 2.09
C PRO A 127 -29.79 3.12 3.50
N PHE A 128 -28.88 3.62 4.33
CA PHE A 128 -29.17 4.13 5.67
C PHE A 128 -29.48 5.64 5.69
N GLY A 129 -29.58 6.28 4.52
CA GLY A 129 -29.73 7.74 4.41
C GLY A 129 -28.48 8.51 4.82
N LEU A 130 -27.33 7.84 4.88
CA LEU A 130 -26.05 8.45 5.23
C LEU A 130 -25.19 8.71 3.99
N TYR A 131 -24.21 9.60 4.14
CA TYR A 131 -23.23 9.93 3.11
C TYR A 131 -21.90 10.32 3.76
N TYR A 132 -20.77 9.93 3.15
CA TYR A 132 -19.45 10.26 3.65
C TYR A 132 -18.87 11.45 2.86
N VAL A 133 -18.82 12.63 3.50
CA VAL A 133 -18.22 13.84 2.94
C VAL A 133 -16.78 13.95 3.44
N PRO A 134 -15.76 13.87 2.57
CA PRO A 134 -14.38 14.25 2.89
C PRO A 134 -14.19 15.76 2.90
#